data_AF-A0ABD4KUW4-F1
#
_entry.id   AF-A0ABD4KUW4-F1
#
_cell.length_a   1.000
_cell.length_b   1.000
_cell.length_c   1.000
_cell.angle_alpha   90.00
_cell.angle_beta   90.00
_cell.angle_gamma   90.00
#
_symmetry.space_group_name_H-M   'P 1'
#
loop_
_entity.id
_entity.type
_entity.pdbx_description
1 polymer ?
#
loop_
_entity_poly.entity_id
_entity_poly.type
_entity_poly.pdbx_seq_one_letter_code
_entity_poly.pdbx_strand_id
1 'polypeptide(L)'
;VDLSKLTHKVTCYRSSDNPPILHRKETMILPDSEYYDHFVALTQEGEKAGLYDNTRTIGFKRSWLNLIEKKGYQLVEGRLLKVNSVAMNDDSQRVGIDRHKTAIVRHELSSPVKTLAKQGYLDGRFSIFDYGCGRGDDLRELEAHGLDVLGWDPVFFPDTEKVKSDIVNLGFVLNVIEDQDERLEALLNAWDLTEKMLVVSIMLANESYVAQFPPFKDGVITSRNTFQKYYVQTEIKGYLECSLQEDIITVAPGVFYIFKDKLEEQRYLQSKYQRHHTWQQLTSPQLVESKDRAKLVITQNSKLFDDFWNACLELGRIPANDEFERSEEVRSLIGPHKKVFGLLQEMFDTREFSNAEKSRKEDLLVYFSMGLFDKRKPYTQQPESLKRDIKA
;
A
#
# COMPACT_ATOMS: atom_id res chain seq x y z
N VAL A 1 -18.85 30.40 0.83
CA VAL A 1 -19.25 31.16 2.04
C VAL A 1 -19.93 30.18 2.95
N ASP A 2 -19.49 30.07 4.20
CA ASP A 2 -20.16 29.25 5.21
C ASP A 2 -21.06 30.17 6.04
N LEU A 3 -22.36 30.12 5.74
CA LEU A 3 -23.37 30.95 6.39
C LEU A 3 -23.61 30.54 7.85
N SER A 4 -23.36 29.28 8.19
CA SER A 4 -23.52 28.77 9.56
C SER A 4 -22.41 29.23 10.49
N LYS A 5 -21.18 29.34 9.96
CA LYS A 5 -20.00 29.80 10.70
C LYS A 5 -19.69 31.28 10.48
N LEU A 6 -20.46 31.99 9.66
CA LEU A 6 -20.21 33.37 9.25
C LEU A 6 -18.78 33.59 8.70
N THR A 7 -18.23 32.60 8.00
CA THR A 7 -16.88 32.69 7.41
C THR A 7 -16.93 32.66 5.89
N HIS A 8 -15.96 33.32 5.25
CA HIS A 8 -15.77 33.23 3.80
C HIS A 8 -14.29 33.10 3.46
N LYS A 9 -14.02 32.41 2.35
CA LYS A 9 -12.69 32.24 1.79
C LYS A 9 -12.58 33.12 0.55
N VAL A 10 -11.62 34.04 0.54
CA VAL A 10 -11.28 34.85 -0.64
C VAL A 10 -10.24 34.09 -1.44
N THR A 11 -10.51 33.82 -2.72
CA THR A 11 -9.58 33.13 -3.61
C THR A 11 -9.27 34.04 -4.81
N CYS A 12 -7.99 34.27 -5.10
CA CYS A 12 -7.52 35.12 -6.19
C CYS A 12 -6.74 34.29 -7.20
N TYR A 13 -7.12 34.38 -8.47
CA TYR A 13 -6.50 33.62 -9.56
C TYR A 13 -5.64 34.48 -10.50
N ARG A 14 -5.38 35.75 -10.15
CA ARG A 14 -4.65 36.70 -11.01
C ARG A 14 -3.21 36.27 -11.33
N SER A 15 -2.57 35.52 -10.43
CA SER A 15 -1.21 34.98 -10.59
C SER A 15 -1.19 33.48 -10.93
N SER A 16 -2.35 32.88 -11.24
CA SER A 16 -2.42 31.47 -11.63
C SER A 16 -2.15 31.34 -13.12
N ASP A 17 -1.25 30.44 -13.50
CA ASP A 17 -0.99 30.09 -14.90
C ASP A 17 -2.15 29.28 -15.53
N ASN A 18 -2.99 28.66 -14.69
CA ASN A 18 -4.14 27.86 -15.11
C ASN A 18 -5.41 28.24 -14.31
N PRO A 19 -5.92 29.47 -14.46
CA PRO A 19 -7.10 29.91 -13.72
C PRO A 19 -8.36 29.17 -14.21
N PRO A 20 -9.38 29.02 -13.35
CA PRO A 20 -10.68 28.55 -13.79
C PRO A 20 -11.28 29.53 -14.81
N ILE A 21 -12.05 29.02 -15.77
CA ILE A 21 -12.69 29.82 -16.81
C ILE A 21 -14.22 29.69 -16.79
N LEU A 22 -14.88 30.71 -17.32
CA LEU A 22 -16.30 30.65 -17.64
C LEU A 22 -16.46 30.30 -19.11
N HIS A 23 -16.72 29.02 -19.39
CA HIS A 23 -16.88 28.49 -20.76
C HIS A 23 -18.32 28.60 -21.29
N ARG A 24 -19.31 28.91 -20.44
CA ARG A 24 -20.69 29.29 -20.83
C ARG A 24 -21.06 30.58 -20.12
N LYS A 25 -20.79 31.72 -20.75
CA LYS A 25 -20.99 33.03 -20.14
C LYS A 25 -22.46 33.47 -20.20
N GLU A 26 -23.19 32.98 -21.19
CA GLU A 26 -24.62 33.27 -21.39
C GLU A 26 -25.49 32.78 -20.23
N THR A 27 -25.04 31.75 -19.49
CA THR A 27 -25.76 31.25 -18.31
C THR A 27 -25.56 32.11 -17.06
N MET A 28 -24.67 33.10 -17.12
CA MET A 28 -24.29 33.96 -16.00
C MET A 28 -24.81 35.39 -16.14
N ILE A 29 -25.54 35.69 -17.22
CA ILE A 29 -26.11 37.01 -17.50
C ILE A 29 -27.58 36.88 -17.90
N LEU A 30 -28.33 37.97 -17.77
CA LEU A 30 -29.75 38.01 -18.13
C LEU A 30 -29.92 38.11 -19.67
N PRO A 31 -31.04 37.60 -20.22
CA PRO A 31 -31.35 37.71 -21.65
C PRO A 31 -31.36 39.15 -22.19
N ASP A 32 -31.72 40.13 -21.34
CA ASP A 32 -31.77 41.55 -21.73
C ASP A 32 -30.39 42.23 -21.80
N SER A 33 -29.31 41.50 -21.51
CA SER A 33 -27.95 42.04 -21.56
C SER A 33 -27.47 42.20 -23.00
N GLU A 34 -26.80 43.33 -23.30
CA GLU A 34 -26.18 43.58 -24.61
C GLU A 34 -25.15 42.52 -25.04
N TYR A 35 -24.61 41.73 -24.09
CA TYR A 35 -23.64 40.67 -24.34
C TYR A 35 -24.25 39.27 -24.48
N TYR A 36 -25.57 39.11 -24.23
CA TYR A 36 -26.22 37.80 -24.21
C TYR A 36 -26.08 37.07 -25.55
N ASP A 37 -26.50 37.72 -26.63
CA ASP A 37 -26.42 37.14 -27.98
C ASP A 37 -24.99 36.83 -28.41
N HIS A 38 -24.04 37.68 -28.01
CA HIS A 38 -22.62 37.45 -28.29
C HIS A 38 -22.10 36.18 -27.59
N PHE A 39 -22.41 35.99 -26.31
CA PHE A 39 -21.99 34.79 -25.58
C PHE A 39 -22.70 33.52 -26.06
N VAL A 40 -23.98 33.61 -26.41
CA VAL A 40 -24.70 32.49 -27.04
C VAL A 40 -24.00 32.05 -28.33
N ALA A 41 -23.59 33.02 -29.17
CA ALA A 41 -22.88 32.72 -30.41
C ALA A 41 -21.53 32.02 -30.17
N LEU A 42 -20.76 32.46 -29.16
CA LEU A 42 -19.49 31.80 -28.78
C LEU A 42 -19.72 30.36 -28.33
N THR A 43 -20.74 30.13 -27.50
CA THR A 43 -21.05 28.78 -27.00
C THR A 43 -21.51 27.86 -28.13
N GLN A 44 -22.36 28.34 -29.04
CA GLN A 44 -22.77 27.57 -30.23
C GLN A 44 -21.59 27.21 -31.14
N GLU A 45 -20.58 28.08 -31.24
CA GLU A 45 -19.36 27.82 -32.00
C GLU A 45 -18.54 26.66 -31.38
N GLY A 46 -18.39 26.67 -30.05
CA GLY A 46 -17.73 25.58 -29.34
C GLY A 46 -18.53 24.26 -29.31
N GLU A 47 -19.87 24.32 -29.27
CA GLU A 47 -20.74 23.14 -29.39
C GLU A 47 -20.59 22.49 -30.77
N LYS A 48 -20.56 23.28 -31.84
CA LYS A 48 -20.29 22.79 -33.20
C LYS A 48 -18.89 22.19 -33.37
N ALA A 49 -17.90 22.70 -32.64
CA ALA A 49 -16.54 22.16 -32.62
C ALA A 49 -16.39 20.93 -31.70
N GLY A 50 -17.45 20.50 -31.00
CA GLY A 50 -17.42 19.38 -30.06
C GLY A 50 -16.56 19.64 -28.82
N LEU A 51 -16.43 20.90 -28.39
CA LEU A 51 -15.67 21.26 -27.18
C LEU A 51 -16.43 20.93 -25.88
N TYR A 52 -17.75 20.75 -25.96
CA TYR A 52 -18.62 20.51 -24.79
C TYR A 52 -19.01 19.03 -24.63
N ASP A 53 -18.43 18.11 -25.42
CA ASP A 53 -18.71 16.66 -25.33
C ASP A 53 -18.39 16.10 -23.92
N ASN A 54 -17.35 16.64 -23.27
CA ASN A 54 -17.00 16.34 -21.89
C ASN A 54 -16.80 17.64 -21.10
N THR A 55 -17.87 18.12 -20.45
CA THR A 55 -17.84 19.40 -19.72
C THR A 55 -17.04 19.37 -18.43
N ARG A 56 -16.55 18.21 -17.96
CA ARG A 56 -15.80 18.10 -16.70
C ARG A 56 -14.36 18.57 -16.83
N THR A 57 -13.77 18.53 -18.03
CA THR A 57 -12.35 18.84 -18.26
C THR A 57 -12.10 20.28 -18.71
N ILE A 58 -13.15 21.02 -19.07
CA ILE A 58 -13.04 22.35 -19.70
C ILE A 58 -13.07 23.52 -18.70
N GLY A 59 -13.03 23.24 -17.39
CA GLY A 59 -13.17 24.25 -16.34
C GLY A 59 -11.96 25.18 -16.17
N PHE A 60 -10.81 24.86 -16.77
CA PHE A 60 -9.54 25.60 -16.59
C PHE A 60 -8.94 26.07 -17.92
N LYS A 61 -8.21 27.18 -17.89
CA LYS A 61 -7.69 27.87 -19.08
C LYS A 61 -6.83 26.97 -19.98
N ARG A 62 -5.87 26.23 -19.42
CA ARG A 62 -4.95 25.37 -20.19
C ARG A 62 -5.70 24.21 -20.82
N SER A 63 -6.54 23.54 -20.04
CA SER A 63 -7.36 22.41 -20.51
C SER A 63 -8.29 22.83 -21.65
N TRP A 64 -8.86 24.04 -21.59
CA TRP A 64 -9.65 24.62 -22.68
C TRP A 64 -8.83 24.88 -23.96
N LEU A 65 -7.65 25.49 -23.83
CA LEU A 65 -6.78 25.78 -24.98
C LEU A 65 -6.26 24.50 -25.65
N ASN A 66 -5.86 23.51 -24.85
CA ASN A 66 -5.40 22.22 -25.36
C ASN A 66 -6.51 21.46 -26.08
N LEU A 67 -7.74 21.50 -25.57
CA LEU A 67 -8.89 20.87 -26.23
C LEU A 67 -9.21 21.54 -27.58
N ILE A 68 -9.13 22.88 -27.64
CA ILE A 68 -9.29 23.67 -28.87
C ILE A 68 -8.26 23.23 -29.92
N GLU A 69 -7.00 23.15 -29.53
CA GLU A 69 -5.91 22.72 -30.41
C GLU A 69 -6.08 21.26 -30.89
N LYS A 70 -6.43 20.35 -29.97
CA LYS A 70 -6.69 18.93 -30.27
C LYS A 70 -7.84 18.73 -31.27
N LYS A 71 -8.85 19.60 -31.24
CA LYS A 71 -9.96 19.60 -32.21
C LYS A 71 -9.62 20.33 -33.52
N GLY A 72 -8.40 20.83 -33.67
CA GLY A 72 -7.89 21.49 -34.89
C GLY A 72 -8.30 22.96 -35.02
N TYR A 73 -8.61 23.60 -33.90
CA TYR A 73 -9.00 25.02 -33.86
C TYR A 73 -7.93 25.84 -33.14
N GLN A 74 -7.95 27.14 -33.38
CA GLN A 74 -7.16 28.13 -32.64
C GLN A 74 -8.09 29.22 -32.13
N LEU A 75 -7.85 29.67 -30.90
CA LEU A 75 -8.60 30.77 -30.31
C LEU A 75 -7.96 32.11 -30.69
N VAL A 76 -8.65 32.92 -31.50
CA VAL A 76 -8.21 34.27 -31.91
C VAL A 76 -9.28 35.27 -31.49
N GLU A 77 -8.93 36.21 -30.61
CA GLU A 77 -9.85 37.21 -30.04
C GLU A 77 -11.15 36.62 -29.47
N GLY A 78 -11.07 35.40 -28.92
CA GLY A 78 -12.22 34.70 -28.34
C GLY A 78 -13.08 33.92 -29.34
N ARG A 79 -12.70 33.86 -30.62
CA ARG A 79 -13.35 33.06 -31.68
C ARG A 79 -12.51 31.85 -32.07
N LEU A 80 -13.15 30.77 -32.50
CA LEU A 80 -12.53 29.54 -32.97
C LEU A 80 -12.30 29.61 -34.48
N LEU A 81 -11.05 29.69 -34.88
CA LEU A 81 -10.65 29.59 -36.28
C LEU A 81 -10.14 28.18 -36.56
N LYS A 82 -10.66 27.55 -37.61
CA LYS A 82 -10.16 26.24 -38.03
C LYS A 82 -8.77 26.42 -38.63
N VAL A 83 -7.80 25.68 -38.10
CA VAL A 83 -6.45 25.70 -38.66
C VAL A 83 -6.48 24.85 -39.93
N ASN A 84 -6.35 25.48 -41.10
CA ASN A 84 -6.22 24.76 -42.37
C ASN A 84 -4.88 24.02 -42.37
N SER A 85 -4.92 22.71 -42.15
CA SER A 85 -3.77 21.83 -42.14
C SER A 85 -3.21 21.63 -43.55
N VAL A 86 -2.33 22.54 -43.97
CA VAL A 86 -1.20 22.16 -44.82
C VAL A 86 0.03 22.38 -43.95
N ALA A 87 0.69 21.27 -43.56
CA ALA A 87 1.79 21.16 -42.60
C ALA A 87 1.39 20.98 -41.12
N MET A 88 0.88 19.80 -40.79
CA MET A 88 1.06 19.16 -39.47
C MET A 88 1.54 17.71 -39.70
N ASN A 89 2.62 17.59 -40.46
CA ASN A 89 3.56 16.47 -40.38
C ASN A 89 4.89 17.04 -39.85
N ASP A 90 4.82 17.80 -38.76
CA ASP A 90 6.03 18.16 -38.02
C ASP A 90 6.15 17.20 -36.84
N ASP A 91 6.69 16.04 -37.15
CA ASP A 91 7.18 15.02 -36.21
C ASP A 91 8.54 15.44 -35.60
N SER A 92 8.79 16.75 -35.47
CA SER A 92 10.04 17.29 -34.95
C SER A 92 9.86 17.74 -33.51
N GLN A 93 10.45 16.97 -32.59
CA GLN A 93 10.71 17.28 -31.17
C GLN A 93 9.60 16.95 -30.14
N ARG A 94 8.92 15.80 -30.29
CA ARG A 94 8.67 15.01 -29.08
C ARG A 94 10.01 14.42 -28.65
N VAL A 95 10.60 14.93 -27.57
CA VAL A 95 11.60 14.14 -26.83
C VAL A 95 10.93 12.80 -26.56
N GLY A 96 11.34 11.76 -27.28
CA GLY A 96 10.63 10.47 -27.32
C GLY A 96 10.72 9.80 -25.95
N ILE A 97 9.75 10.07 -25.08
CA ILE A 97 9.65 9.47 -23.77
C ILE A 97 9.02 8.09 -23.94
N ASP A 98 9.76 7.06 -23.56
CA ASP A 98 9.37 5.67 -23.76
C ASP A 98 8.43 5.18 -22.65
N ARG A 99 7.21 5.75 -22.54
CA ARG A 99 6.22 5.43 -21.48
C ARG A 99 6.03 3.92 -21.28
N HIS A 100 6.05 3.15 -22.37
CA HIS A 100 5.88 1.70 -22.38
C HIS A 100 6.97 0.91 -21.61
N LYS A 101 8.13 1.52 -21.32
CA LYS A 101 9.23 0.88 -20.57
C LYS A 101 9.05 0.94 -19.06
N THR A 102 8.02 1.63 -18.55
CA THR A 102 7.74 1.69 -17.11
C THR A 102 7.03 0.44 -16.59
N ALA A 103 6.35 -0.32 -17.45
CA ALA A 103 5.78 -1.62 -17.08
C ALA A 103 6.89 -2.65 -16.82
N ILE A 104 7.03 -3.06 -15.55
CA ILE A 104 8.03 -4.03 -15.09
C ILE A 104 7.35 -5.37 -14.85
N VAL A 105 7.97 -6.47 -15.29
CA VAL A 105 7.50 -7.84 -14.97
C VAL A 105 7.68 -8.09 -13.47
N ARG A 106 6.61 -8.50 -12.79
CA ARG A 106 6.63 -8.87 -11.37
C ARG A 106 6.03 -10.26 -11.17
N HIS A 107 6.50 -10.95 -10.12
CA HIS A 107 6.03 -12.29 -9.73
C HIS A 107 5.11 -12.28 -8.51
N GLU A 108 4.74 -11.09 -8.02
CA GLU A 108 3.86 -10.91 -6.87
C GLU A 108 2.81 -9.84 -7.16
N LEU A 109 1.64 -9.98 -6.52
CA LEU A 109 0.58 -8.98 -6.54
C LEU A 109 1.11 -7.58 -6.19
N SER A 110 0.65 -6.58 -6.94
CA SER A 110 0.98 -5.19 -6.68
C SER A 110 0.43 -4.70 -5.34
N SER A 111 1.01 -3.60 -4.83
CA SER A 111 0.57 -2.96 -3.59
C SER A 111 -0.96 -2.72 -3.53
N PRO A 112 -1.62 -2.10 -4.54
CA PRO A 112 -3.07 -1.93 -4.52
C PRO A 112 -3.81 -3.26 -4.38
N VAL A 113 -3.44 -4.27 -5.16
CA VAL A 113 -4.15 -5.55 -5.16
C VAL A 113 -3.93 -6.31 -3.84
N LYS A 114 -2.73 -6.24 -3.26
CA LYS A 114 -2.47 -6.77 -1.90
C LYS A 114 -3.35 -6.11 -0.84
N THR A 115 -3.60 -4.80 -0.94
CA THR A 115 -4.53 -4.13 -0.02
C THR A 115 -5.96 -4.60 -0.20
N LEU A 116 -6.42 -4.80 -1.45
CA LEU A 116 -7.75 -5.34 -1.73
C LEU A 116 -7.93 -6.74 -1.14
N ALA A 117 -6.92 -7.61 -1.29
CA ALA A 117 -6.94 -8.96 -0.73
C ALA A 117 -7.08 -8.92 0.80
N LYS A 118 -6.27 -8.08 1.45
CA LYS A 118 -6.27 -7.93 2.92
C LYS A 118 -7.60 -7.43 3.46
N GLN A 119 -8.28 -6.57 2.71
CA GLN A 119 -9.57 -5.99 3.10
C GLN A 119 -10.78 -6.85 2.68
N GLY A 120 -10.54 -8.04 2.10
CA GLY A 120 -11.60 -8.99 1.74
C GLY A 120 -12.40 -8.61 0.50
N TYR A 121 -11.82 -7.82 -0.41
CA TYR A 121 -12.46 -7.44 -1.68
C TYR A 121 -12.16 -8.41 -2.83
N LEU A 122 -11.28 -9.40 -2.63
CA LEU A 122 -10.90 -10.40 -3.63
C LEU A 122 -11.52 -11.77 -3.36
N ASP A 123 -12.80 -11.80 -2.96
CA ASP A 123 -13.53 -13.03 -2.63
C ASP A 123 -14.51 -13.48 -3.73
N GLY A 124 -14.42 -12.89 -4.92
CA GLY A 124 -15.22 -13.22 -6.10
C GLY A 124 -16.61 -12.57 -6.14
N ARG A 125 -16.98 -11.75 -5.15
CA ARG A 125 -18.27 -11.03 -5.14
C ARG A 125 -18.29 -9.78 -6.02
N PHE A 126 -17.12 -9.30 -6.43
CA PHE A 126 -16.95 -8.03 -7.14
C PHE A 126 -16.27 -8.27 -8.47
N SER A 127 -16.76 -7.59 -9.51
CA SER A 127 -16.06 -7.45 -10.78
C SER A 127 -14.92 -6.44 -10.65
N ILE A 128 -13.76 -6.75 -11.22
CA ILE A 128 -12.55 -5.93 -11.09
C ILE A 128 -12.09 -5.49 -12.48
N PHE A 129 -11.81 -4.19 -12.64
CA PHE A 129 -11.22 -3.65 -13.86
C PHE A 129 -9.89 -2.96 -13.56
N ASP A 130 -8.81 -3.42 -14.17
CA ASP A 130 -7.47 -2.83 -14.03
C ASP A 130 -7.18 -1.84 -15.17
N TYR A 131 -7.26 -0.55 -14.86
CA TYR A 131 -7.00 0.55 -15.79
C TYR A 131 -5.51 0.82 -15.86
N GLY A 132 -4.90 0.54 -17.01
CA GLY A 132 -3.46 0.61 -17.23
C GLY A 132 -2.72 -0.60 -16.66
N CYS A 133 -3.21 -1.80 -16.95
CA CYS A 133 -2.69 -3.06 -16.41
C CYS A 133 -1.25 -3.41 -16.85
N GLY A 134 -0.66 -2.63 -17.77
CA GLY A 134 0.66 -2.91 -18.32
C GLY A 134 0.70 -4.30 -18.95
N ARG A 135 1.63 -5.15 -18.49
CA ARG A 135 1.80 -6.53 -19.00
C ARG A 135 0.80 -7.56 -18.44
N GLY A 136 -0.12 -7.13 -17.58
CA GLY A 136 -1.17 -7.99 -17.02
C GLY A 136 -0.68 -9.01 -15.98
N ASP A 137 0.37 -8.70 -15.21
CA ASP A 137 0.86 -9.59 -14.15
C ASP A 137 -0.20 -9.81 -13.05
N ASP A 138 -0.81 -8.71 -12.57
CA ASP A 138 -1.89 -8.78 -11.57
C ASP A 138 -3.13 -9.48 -12.12
N LEU A 139 -3.48 -9.23 -13.40
CA LEU A 139 -4.62 -9.88 -14.07
C LEU A 139 -4.46 -11.41 -14.07
N ARG A 140 -3.32 -11.92 -14.53
CA ARG A 140 -3.05 -13.36 -14.60
C ARG A 140 -3.18 -14.04 -13.23
N GLU A 141 -2.68 -13.40 -12.19
CA GLU A 141 -2.77 -13.93 -10.82
C GLU A 141 -4.24 -13.94 -10.34
N LEU A 142 -4.97 -12.85 -10.53
CA LEU A 142 -6.37 -12.74 -10.11
C LEU A 142 -7.28 -13.71 -10.88
N GLU A 143 -7.06 -13.88 -12.19
CA GLU A 143 -7.76 -14.88 -13.01
C GLU A 143 -7.46 -16.31 -12.53
N ALA A 144 -6.22 -16.61 -12.15
CA ALA A 144 -5.84 -17.93 -11.62
C ALA A 144 -6.55 -18.26 -10.29
N HIS A 145 -6.94 -17.25 -9.51
CA HIS A 145 -7.79 -17.41 -8.31
C HIS A 145 -9.30 -17.41 -8.63
N GLY A 146 -9.67 -17.41 -9.91
CA GLY A 146 -11.07 -17.51 -10.36
C GLY A 146 -11.88 -16.22 -10.20
N LEU A 147 -11.21 -15.07 -10.14
CA LEU A 147 -11.87 -13.78 -9.99
C LEU A 147 -12.30 -13.22 -11.36
N ASP A 148 -13.43 -12.51 -11.38
CA ASP A 148 -13.89 -11.77 -12.55
C ASP A 148 -13.08 -10.48 -12.68
N VAL A 149 -12.02 -10.54 -13.48
CA VAL A 149 -11.09 -9.43 -13.69
C VAL A 149 -10.89 -9.19 -15.18
N LEU A 150 -10.92 -7.92 -15.56
CA LEU A 150 -10.57 -7.44 -16.89
C LEU A 150 -9.53 -6.33 -16.77
N GLY A 151 -8.77 -6.07 -17.82
CA GLY A 151 -7.84 -4.96 -17.82
C GLY A 151 -7.58 -4.39 -19.20
N TRP A 152 -7.25 -3.11 -19.20
CA TRP A 152 -6.95 -2.35 -20.41
C TRP A 152 -5.62 -1.64 -20.25
N ASP A 153 -4.84 -1.61 -21.32
CA ASP A 153 -3.60 -0.84 -21.37
C ASP A 153 -3.42 -0.28 -22.80
N PRO A 154 -3.07 1.01 -22.96
CA PRO A 154 -2.98 1.62 -24.29
C PRO A 154 -1.89 1.00 -25.18
N VAL A 155 -0.93 0.27 -24.62
CA VAL A 155 0.18 -0.35 -25.36
C VAL A 155 0.06 -1.87 -25.41
N PHE A 156 -0.23 -2.50 -24.27
CA PHE A 156 -0.20 -3.96 -24.15
C PHE A 156 -1.55 -4.63 -24.40
N PHE A 157 -2.65 -3.94 -24.12
CA PHE A 157 -4.02 -4.45 -24.28
C PHE A 157 -4.95 -3.38 -24.86
N PRO A 158 -4.64 -2.84 -26.07
CA PRO A 158 -5.37 -1.70 -26.63
C PRO A 158 -6.77 -2.07 -27.11
N ASP A 159 -6.96 -3.32 -27.52
CA ASP A 159 -8.21 -3.83 -28.11
C ASP A 159 -9.24 -4.27 -27.07
N THR A 160 -8.88 -4.30 -25.79
CA THR A 160 -9.83 -4.65 -24.72
C THR A 160 -10.83 -3.49 -24.52
N GLU A 161 -12.12 -3.79 -24.53
CA GLU A 161 -13.13 -2.78 -24.23
C GLU A 161 -13.04 -2.33 -22.76
N LYS A 162 -13.26 -1.03 -22.53
CA LYS A 162 -13.36 -0.47 -21.18
C LYS A 162 -14.75 -0.77 -20.63
N VAL A 163 -14.82 -1.64 -19.64
CA VAL A 163 -16.08 -2.11 -19.05
C VAL A 163 -16.28 -1.48 -17.68
N LYS A 164 -17.53 -1.22 -17.31
CA LYS A 164 -17.87 -0.81 -15.94
C LYS A 164 -17.72 -1.99 -15.00
N SER A 165 -17.14 -1.75 -13.82
CA SER A 165 -16.91 -2.78 -12.83
C SER A 165 -17.09 -2.25 -11.41
N ASP A 166 -17.40 -3.15 -10.49
CA ASP A 166 -17.56 -2.83 -9.08
C ASP A 166 -16.31 -2.13 -8.53
N ILE A 167 -15.15 -2.68 -8.83
CA ILE A 167 -13.85 -2.18 -8.39
C ILE A 167 -13.01 -1.83 -9.61
N VAL A 168 -12.56 -0.58 -9.69
CA VAL A 168 -11.57 -0.16 -10.69
C VAL A 168 -10.24 0.10 -10.01
N ASN A 169 -9.17 -0.52 -10.49
CA ASN A 169 -7.81 -0.24 -10.06
C ASN A 169 -7.12 0.70 -11.05
N LEU A 170 -6.63 1.83 -10.55
CA LEU A 170 -5.78 2.78 -11.27
C LEU A 170 -4.38 2.75 -10.63
N GLY A 171 -3.67 1.66 -10.90
CA GLY A 171 -2.38 1.36 -10.28
C GLY A 171 -1.20 2.02 -10.98
N PHE A 172 -0.59 3.04 -10.37
CA PHE A 172 0.64 3.71 -10.83
C PHE A 172 0.55 4.44 -12.19
N VAL A 173 -0.62 4.43 -12.84
CA VAL A 173 -0.86 5.10 -14.13
C VAL A 173 -0.62 6.60 -14.07
N LEU A 174 -1.07 7.26 -12.99
CA LEU A 174 -0.88 8.71 -12.83
C LEU A 174 0.58 9.12 -12.65
N ASN A 175 1.49 8.18 -12.41
CA ASN A 175 2.91 8.50 -12.33
C ASN A 175 3.58 8.56 -13.70
N VAL A 176 3.03 7.90 -14.72
CA VAL A 176 3.73 7.71 -16.01
C VAL A 176 3.25 8.63 -17.13
N ILE A 177 2.18 9.39 -16.88
CA ILE A 177 1.59 10.32 -17.84
C ILE A 177 2.18 11.72 -17.59
N GLU A 178 2.99 12.24 -18.52
CA GLU A 178 3.64 13.55 -18.39
C GLU A 178 2.71 14.74 -18.60
N ASP A 179 1.60 14.53 -19.30
CA ASP A 179 0.61 15.57 -19.51
C ASP A 179 -0.38 15.63 -18.33
N GLN A 180 -0.65 16.84 -17.82
CA GLN A 180 -1.53 17.01 -16.67
C GLN A 180 -3.00 16.81 -17.03
N ASP A 181 -3.40 17.22 -18.23
CA ASP A 181 -4.78 17.06 -18.70
C ASP A 181 -5.05 15.59 -19.00
N GLU A 182 -4.11 14.88 -19.64
CA GLU A 182 -4.22 13.44 -19.88
C GLU A 182 -4.29 12.64 -18.56
N ARG A 183 -3.57 13.07 -17.50
CA ARG A 183 -3.70 12.47 -16.16
C ARG A 183 -5.10 12.63 -15.59
N LEU A 184 -5.64 13.85 -15.69
CA LEU A 184 -6.98 14.13 -15.21
C LEU A 184 -8.02 13.33 -16.01
N GLU A 185 -7.88 13.25 -17.34
CA GLU A 185 -8.72 12.41 -18.20
C GLU A 185 -8.64 10.93 -17.79
N ALA A 186 -7.45 10.39 -17.55
CA ALA A 186 -7.27 9.01 -17.11
C ALA A 186 -7.96 8.74 -15.77
N LEU A 187 -7.83 9.66 -14.80
CA LEU A 187 -8.49 9.57 -13.50
C LEU A 187 -10.01 9.60 -13.64
N LEU A 188 -10.56 10.55 -14.40
CA LEU A 188 -12.00 10.68 -14.60
C LEU A 188 -12.58 9.49 -15.36
N ASN A 189 -11.88 8.98 -16.38
CA ASN A 189 -12.29 7.79 -17.12
C ASN A 189 -12.33 6.55 -16.20
N ALA A 190 -11.32 6.36 -15.36
CA ALA A 190 -11.32 5.26 -14.38
C ALA A 190 -12.48 5.40 -13.38
N TRP A 191 -12.79 6.62 -12.93
CA TRP A 191 -13.93 6.89 -12.06
C TRP A 191 -15.30 6.64 -12.72
N ASP A 192 -15.43 6.94 -14.00
CA ASP A 192 -16.67 6.70 -14.75
C ASP A 192 -16.94 5.20 -14.98
N LEU A 193 -15.88 4.39 -15.07
CA LEU A 193 -15.96 2.92 -15.10
C LEU A 193 -16.25 2.30 -13.73
N THR A 194 -16.05 3.05 -12.65
CA THR A 194 -16.25 2.55 -11.28
C THR A 194 -17.73 2.51 -10.93
N GLU A 195 -18.20 1.40 -10.37
CA GLU A 195 -19.55 1.30 -9.78
C GLU A 195 -19.54 1.43 -8.26
N LYS A 196 -18.60 0.79 -7.55
CA LYS A 196 -18.53 0.81 -6.08
C LYS A 196 -17.31 1.52 -5.54
N MET A 197 -16.11 1.13 -5.97
CA MET A 197 -14.86 1.63 -5.40
C MET A 197 -13.76 1.81 -6.45
N LEU A 198 -13.13 2.98 -6.45
CA LEU A 198 -11.92 3.26 -7.21
C LEU A 198 -10.71 3.15 -6.29
N VAL A 199 -9.72 2.37 -6.70
CA VAL A 199 -8.43 2.24 -6.04
C VAL A 199 -7.40 3.03 -6.83
N VAL A 200 -6.82 4.05 -6.23
CA VAL A 200 -5.74 4.83 -6.85
C VAL A 200 -4.44 4.54 -6.12
N SER A 201 -3.42 4.10 -6.87
CA SER A 201 -2.07 3.91 -6.33
C SER A 201 -1.06 4.77 -7.05
N ILE A 202 -0.15 5.36 -6.28
CA ILE A 202 0.87 6.27 -6.80
C ILE A 202 2.22 6.08 -6.09
N MET A 203 3.29 6.40 -6.80
CA MET A 203 4.63 6.48 -6.21
C MET A 203 4.83 7.78 -5.43
N LEU A 204 5.25 7.63 -4.17
CA LEU A 204 5.65 8.73 -3.31
C LEU A 204 7.17 8.92 -3.37
N ALA A 205 7.62 10.16 -3.37
CA ALA A 205 9.03 10.47 -3.11
C ALA A 205 9.16 11.84 -2.45
N ASN A 206 10.24 11.98 -1.68
CA ASN A 206 10.70 13.20 -1.06
C ASN A 206 11.60 14.01 -2.00
N GLU A 207 11.65 15.33 -1.81
CA GLU A 207 12.34 16.27 -2.71
C GLU A 207 13.82 15.90 -2.94
N SER A 208 14.51 15.42 -1.91
CA SER A 208 15.91 14.99 -2.02
C SER A 208 16.12 13.79 -2.95
N TYR A 209 15.12 12.91 -3.08
CA TYR A 209 15.16 11.80 -4.01
C TYR A 209 14.85 12.27 -5.44
N VAL A 210 13.84 13.12 -5.59
CA VAL A 210 13.44 13.69 -6.89
C VAL A 210 14.56 14.54 -7.50
N ALA A 211 15.31 15.28 -6.67
CA ALA A 211 16.43 16.13 -7.10
C ALA A 211 17.59 15.38 -7.76
N GLN A 212 17.63 14.04 -7.67
CA GLN A 212 18.66 13.21 -8.33
C GLN A 212 18.42 13.03 -9.83
N PHE A 213 17.23 13.35 -10.32
CA PHE A 213 16.83 13.14 -11.70
C PHE A 213 16.66 14.46 -12.46
N PRO A 214 16.91 14.48 -13.79
CA PRO A 214 16.62 15.63 -14.62
C PRO A 214 15.12 16.02 -14.54
N PRO A 215 14.79 17.27 -14.18
CA PRO A 215 13.41 17.73 -14.14
C PRO A 215 12.83 17.81 -15.57
N PHE A 216 11.59 17.38 -15.73
CA PHE A 216 10.86 17.47 -16.99
C PHE A 216 9.37 17.70 -16.73
N LYS A 217 8.82 18.78 -17.29
CA LYS A 217 7.48 19.29 -16.96
C LYS A 217 7.32 19.40 -15.43
N ASP A 218 6.37 18.68 -14.84
CA ASP A 218 6.13 18.64 -13.39
C ASP A 218 6.66 17.35 -12.72
N GLY A 219 7.39 16.52 -13.45
CA GLY A 219 8.01 15.29 -12.97
C GLY A 219 9.49 15.22 -13.33
N VAL A 220 9.99 14.00 -13.50
CA VAL A 220 11.39 13.74 -13.83
C VAL A 220 11.54 12.72 -14.96
N ILE A 221 12.66 12.79 -15.68
CA ILE A 221 13.06 11.73 -16.62
C ILE A 221 14.02 10.78 -15.91
N THR A 222 13.71 9.48 -15.95
CA THR A 222 14.57 8.43 -15.40
C THR A 222 15.72 8.08 -16.36
N SER A 223 16.71 7.33 -15.88
CA SER A 223 17.81 6.82 -16.70
C SER A 223 17.37 5.91 -17.87
N ARG A 224 16.14 5.40 -17.83
CA ARG A 224 15.52 4.61 -18.91
C ARG A 224 14.77 5.46 -19.94
N ASN A 225 14.91 6.78 -19.88
CA ASN A 225 14.21 7.73 -20.73
C ASN A 225 12.67 7.62 -20.61
N THR A 226 12.19 7.40 -19.37
CA THR A 226 10.76 7.38 -19.04
C THR A 226 10.41 8.52 -18.10
N PHE A 227 9.21 9.07 -18.25
CA PHE A 227 8.68 10.08 -17.33
C PHE A 227 8.16 9.44 -16.05
N GLN A 228 8.45 10.05 -14.90
CA GLN A 228 7.86 9.70 -13.62
C GLN A 228 7.48 10.96 -12.85
N LYS A 229 6.20 11.12 -12.52
CA LYS A 229 5.73 12.06 -11.50
C LYS A 229 5.72 11.37 -10.15
N TYR A 230 6.50 11.88 -9.20
CA TYR A 230 6.37 11.54 -7.79
C TYR A 230 5.48 12.55 -7.08
N TYR A 231 4.78 12.11 -6.05
CA TYR A 231 3.88 12.97 -5.28
C TYR A 231 4.23 12.95 -3.80
N VAL A 232 3.85 14.04 -3.12
CA VAL A 232 3.74 14.05 -1.66
C VAL A 232 2.34 13.55 -1.26
N GLN A 233 2.24 12.84 -0.13
CA GLN A 233 0.98 12.23 0.32
C GLN A 233 -0.18 13.24 0.47
N THR A 234 0.10 14.46 0.94
CA THR A 234 -0.90 15.52 1.10
C THR A 234 -1.31 16.14 -0.23
N GLU A 235 -0.35 16.36 -1.14
CA GLU A 235 -0.56 16.89 -2.49
C GLU A 235 -1.52 15.99 -3.28
N ILE A 236 -1.22 14.69 -3.34
CA ILE A 236 -2.06 13.76 -4.12
C ILE A 236 -3.45 13.62 -3.54
N LYS A 237 -3.59 13.60 -2.20
CA LYS A 237 -4.91 13.50 -1.56
C LYS A 237 -5.76 14.70 -1.93
N GLY A 238 -5.20 15.90 -1.82
CA GLY A 238 -5.91 17.13 -2.23
C GLY A 238 -6.21 17.17 -3.73
N TYR A 239 -5.30 16.69 -4.59
CA TYR A 239 -5.53 16.60 -6.03
C TYR A 239 -6.72 15.69 -6.35
N LEU A 240 -6.75 14.49 -5.76
CA LEU A 240 -7.81 13.52 -5.99
C LEU A 240 -9.16 14.03 -5.42
N GLU A 241 -9.17 14.63 -4.21
CA GLU A 241 -10.38 15.21 -3.59
C GLU A 241 -10.96 16.34 -4.46
N CYS A 242 -10.10 17.24 -4.95
CA CYS A 242 -10.53 18.33 -5.82
C CYS A 242 -11.06 17.83 -7.18
N SER A 243 -10.42 16.79 -7.73
CA SER A 243 -10.74 16.28 -9.07
C SER A 243 -12.02 15.45 -9.09
N LEU A 244 -12.23 14.60 -8.08
CA LEU A 244 -13.38 13.70 -8.01
C LEU A 244 -14.54 14.25 -7.20
N GLN A 245 -14.31 15.28 -6.37
CA GLN A 245 -15.31 15.85 -5.45
C GLN A 245 -15.85 14.82 -4.44
N GLU A 246 -15.02 13.86 -4.05
CA GLU A 246 -15.36 12.77 -3.14
C GLU A 246 -14.35 12.69 -1.99
N ASP A 247 -14.80 12.14 -0.86
CA ASP A 247 -13.94 11.88 0.28
C ASP A 247 -12.97 10.71 -0.01
N ILE A 248 -11.73 10.87 0.44
CA ILE A 248 -10.65 9.92 0.14
C ILE A 248 -10.13 9.26 1.40
N ILE A 249 -10.13 7.92 1.37
CA ILE A 249 -9.61 7.11 2.46
C ILE A 249 -8.21 6.61 2.11
N THR A 250 -7.23 7.06 2.88
CA THR A 250 -5.86 6.54 2.81
C THR A 250 -5.80 5.16 3.46
N VAL A 251 -5.46 4.12 2.69
CA VAL A 251 -5.39 2.73 3.16
C VAL A 251 -3.95 2.32 3.48
N ALA A 252 -3.01 2.76 2.66
CA ALA A 252 -1.58 2.56 2.83
C ALA A 252 -0.80 3.75 2.23
N PRO A 253 0.51 3.89 2.48
CA PRO A 253 1.32 4.92 1.82
C PRO A 253 1.18 4.82 0.30
N GLY A 254 0.68 5.89 -0.34
CA GLY A 254 0.46 5.94 -1.78
C GLY A 254 -0.70 5.10 -2.30
N VAL A 255 -1.56 4.53 -1.45
CA VAL A 255 -2.77 3.77 -1.84
C VAL A 255 -4.02 4.39 -1.23
N PHE A 256 -4.96 4.77 -2.08
CA PHE A 256 -6.17 5.50 -1.73
C PHE A 256 -7.41 4.79 -2.26
N TYR A 257 -8.44 4.68 -1.43
CA TYR A 257 -9.76 4.20 -1.83
C TYR A 257 -10.72 5.38 -1.91
N ILE A 258 -11.48 5.42 -2.99
CA ILE A 258 -12.55 6.39 -3.22
C ILE A 258 -13.83 5.58 -3.47
N PHE A 259 -14.80 5.72 -2.58
CA PHE A 259 -16.05 4.97 -2.66
C PHE A 259 -17.13 5.78 -3.36
N LYS A 260 -17.62 5.22 -4.47
CA LYS A 260 -18.79 5.71 -5.19
C LYS A 260 -20.07 5.22 -4.52
N ASP A 261 -20.07 3.96 -4.07
CA ASP A 261 -21.13 3.43 -3.24
C ASP A 261 -20.89 3.78 -1.77
N LYS A 262 -21.73 4.67 -1.23
CA LYS A 262 -21.68 5.13 0.15
C LYS A 262 -22.04 4.04 1.17
N LEU A 263 -22.78 3.01 0.78
CA LEU A 263 -23.04 1.87 1.66
C LEU A 263 -21.80 1.00 1.83
N GLU A 264 -21.06 0.73 0.75
CA GLU A 264 -19.77 0.04 0.83
C GLU A 264 -18.74 0.85 1.61
N GLU A 265 -18.73 2.17 1.46
CA GLU A 265 -17.88 3.06 2.27
C GLU A 265 -18.13 2.86 3.78
N GLN A 266 -19.40 2.85 4.20
CA GLN A 266 -19.75 2.63 5.61
C GLN A 266 -19.41 1.22 6.08
N ARG A 267 -19.60 0.18 5.24
CA ARG A 267 -19.18 -1.19 5.54
C ARG A 267 -17.68 -1.29 5.76
N TYR A 268 -16.89 -0.64 4.90
CA TYR A 268 -15.44 -0.58 5.02
C TYR A 268 -14.99 0.15 6.31
N LEU A 269 -15.61 1.29 6.62
CA LEU A 269 -15.30 2.01 7.86
C LEU A 269 -15.69 1.16 9.09
N GLN A 270 -16.83 0.48 9.06
CA GLN A 270 -17.27 -0.38 10.14
C GLN A 270 -16.32 -1.57 10.37
N SER A 271 -15.86 -2.24 9.30
CA SER A 271 -14.94 -3.37 9.43
C SER A 271 -13.61 -2.97 10.08
N LYS A 272 -13.15 -1.73 9.89
CA LYS A 272 -11.95 -1.19 10.53
C LYS A 272 -12.08 -1.06 12.05
N TYR A 273 -13.29 -0.83 12.56
CA TYR A 273 -13.56 -0.66 14.00
C TYR A 273 -14.16 -1.92 14.65
N GLN A 274 -14.53 -2.93 13.86
CA GLN A 274 -14.97 -4.20 14.39
C GLN A 274 -13.78 -4.96 14.98
N ARG A 275 -13.92 -5.37 16.25
CA ARG A 275 -13.04 -6.38 16.82
C ARG A 275 -13.30 -7.67 16.05
N HIS A 276 -12.29 -8.20 15.37
CA HIS A 276 -12.33 -9.57 14.89
C HIS A 276 -12.52 -10.48 16.10
N HIS A 277 -13.77 -10.88 16.35
CA HIS A 277 -14.05 -11.97 17.27
C HIS A 277 -13.58 -13.23 16.56
N THR A 278 -12.34 -13.66 16.88
CA THR A 278 -11.86 -14.99 16.50
C THR A 278 -12.85 -15.97 17.09
N TRP A 279 -13.73 -16.50 16.27
CA TRP A 279 -14.73 -17.49 16.68
C TRP A 279 -13.95 -18.75 17.07
N GLN A 280 -13.70 -18.91 18.36
CA GLN A 280 -13.09 -20.13 18.89
C GLN A 280 -14.17 -21.19 18.88
N GLN A 281 -14.15 -22.05 17.86
CA GLN A 281 -14.98 -23.23 17.82
C GLN A 281 -14.51 -24.18 18.94
N LEU A 282 -15.14 -24.07 20.11
CA LEU A 282 -14.88 -24.90 21.31
C LEU A 282 -15.11 -26.41 21.06
N THR A 283 -15.69 -26.76 19.92
CA THR A 283 -16.09 -28.11 19.50
C THR A 283 -15.25 -28.70 18.37
N SER A 284 -14.25 -27.99 17.84
CA SER A 284 -13.32 -28.60 16.86
C SER A 284 -12.37 -29.57 17.59
N PRO A 285 -12.20 -30.81 17.10
CA PRO A 285 -11.16 -31.69 17.62
C PRO A 285 -9.83 -31.00 17.38
N GLN A 286 -9.14 -30.58 18.45
CA GLN A 286 -7.79 -30.06 18.33
C GLN A 286 -6.95 -31.11 17.61
N LEU A 287 -6.32 -30.72 16.51
CA LEU A 287 -5.18 -31.46 15.95
C LEU A 287 -4.23 -31.69 17.11
N VAL A 288 -4.07 -32.95 17.53
CA VAL A 288 -3.18 -33.37 18.63
C VAL A 288 -1.85 -32.65 18.42
N GLU A 289 -1.60 -31.65 19.26
CA GLU A 289 -0.56 -30.68 19.02
C GLU A 289 0.79 -31.40 19.07
N SER A 290 1.80 -30.88 18.38
CA SER A 290 3.18 -31.35 18.51
C SER A 290 3.65 -31.46 19.98
N LYS A 291 3.01 -30.70 20.88
CA LYS A 291 3.14 -30.77 22.34
C LYS A 291 2.63 -32.08 22.94
N ASP A 292 1.49 -32.61 22.52
CA ASP A 292 0.93 -33.85 23.06
C ASP A 292 1.74 -35.07 22.64
N ARG A 293 2.26 -35.07 21.41
CA ARG A 293 3.23 -36.08 20.96
C ARG A 293 4.53 -36.00 21.76
N ALA A 294 5.01 -34.81 22.08
CA ALA A 294 6.19 -34.62 22.91
C ALA A 294 5.96 -35.10 24.35
N LYS A 295 4.80 -34.81 24.94
CA LYS A 295 4.40 -35.33 26.27
C LYS A 295 4.35 -36.86 26.29
N LEU A 296 3.80 -37.48 25.23
CA LEU A 296 3.83 -38.95 25.06
C LEU A 296 5.26 -39.52 25.03
N VAL A 297 6.18 -38.87 24.30
CA VAL A 297 7.59 -39.28 24.24
C VAL A 297 8.28 -39.13 25.60
N ILE A 298 7.95 -38.08 26.35
CA ILE A 298 8.45 -37.87 27.73
C ILE A 298 7.94 -38.98 28.65
N THR A 299 6.65 -39.29 28.61
CA THR A 299 6.06 -40.38 29.43
C THR A 299 6.64 -41.75 29.06
N GLN A 300 6.89 -42.02 27.78
CA GLN A 300 7.51 -43.28 27.33
C GLN A 300 8.96 -43.43 27.79
N ASN A 301 9.68 -42.32 27.98
CA ASN A 301 11.08 -42.29 28.38
C ASN A 301 11.26 -41.58 29.73
N SER A 302 10.35 -41.82 30.68
CA SER A 302 10.28 -41.05 31.94
C SER A 302 11.64 -40.98 32.64
N LYS A 303 12.32 -42.12 32.76
CA LYS A 303 13.64 -42.20 33.41
C LYS A 303 14.68 -41.24 32.81
N LEU A 304 14.73 -41.10 31.49
CA LEU A 304 15.68 -40.18 30.84
C LEU A 304 15.39 -38.72 31.17
N PHE A 305 14.11 -38.34 31.18
CA PHE A 305 13.69 -36.97 31.42
C PHE A 305 13.66 -36.62 32.91
N ASP A 306 13.43 -37.60 33.78
CA ASP A 306 13.61 -37.49 35.24
C ASP A 306 15.09 -37.27 35.56
N ASP A 307 16.01 -38.06 34.96
CA ASP A 307 17.46 -37.87 35.12
C ASP A 307 17.90 -36.49 34.62
N PHE A 308 17.36 -36.02 33.48
CA PHE A 308 17.63 -34.68 32.96
C PHE A 308 17.08 -33.57 33.86
N TRP A 309 15.88 -33.75 34.43
CA TRP A 309 15.29 -32.80 35.36
C TRP A 309 16.07 -32.74 36.68
N ASN A 310 16.50 -33.88 37.21
CA ASN A 310 17.37 -33.94 38.39
C ASN A 310 18.70 -33.24 38.14
N ALA A 311 19.32 -33.42 36.97
CA ALA A 311 20.52 -32.65 36.60
C ALA A 311 20.24 -31.13 36.55
N CYS A 312 19.06 -30.70 36.10
CA CYS A 312 18.65 -29.30 36.18
C CYS A 312 18.50 -28.80 37.63
N LEU A 313 17.96 -29.63 38.52
CA LEU A 313 17.79 -29.31 39.95
C LEU A 313 19.14 -29.26 40.68
N GLU A 314 20.07 -30.16 40.38
CA GLU A 314 21.41 -30.17 40.98
C GLU A 314 22.24 -28.95 40.58
N LEU A 315 22.14 -28.54 39.31
CA LEU A 315 22.87 -27.37 38.80
C LEU A 315 22.16 -26.04 39.08
N GLY A 316 20.85 -26.06 39.33
CA GLY A 316 20.02 -24.85 39.41
C GLY A 316 19.90 -24.11 38.07
N ARG A 317 20.25 -24.76 36.95
CA ARG A 317 20.24 -24.22 35.58
C ARG A 317 20.17 -25.36 34.56
N ILE A 318 19.99 -25.02 33.29
CA ILE A 318 19.99 -26.01 32.20
C ILE A 318 21.42 -26.57 32.01
N PRO A 319 21.59 -27.91 31.99
CA PRO A 319 22.90 -28.53 31.77
C PRO A 319 23.39 -28.30 30.34
N ALA A 320 24.70 -28.08 30.20
CA ALA A 320 25.38 -28.14 28.91
C ALA A 320 25.52 -29.60 28.42
N ASN A 321 25.89 -29.77 27.15
CA ASN A 321 25.95 -31.10 26.52
C ASN A 321 26.97 -32.06 27.19
N ASP A 322 27.98 -31.52 27.86
CA ASP A 322 29.02 -32.24 28.60
C ASP A 322 28.71 -32.42 30.09
N GLU A 323 27.62 -31.80 30.59
CA GLU A 323 27.20 -31.89 32.01
C GLU A 323 26.10 -32.93 32.22
N PHE A 324 25.57 -33.52 31.14
CA PHE A 324 24.58 -34.59 31.20
C PHE A 324 24.98 -35.72 30.24
N GLU A 325 25.27 -36.89 30.78
CA GLU A 325 25.83 -38.02 30.01
C GLU A 325 24.93 -38.46 28.84
N ARG A 326 23.60 -38.30 28.99
CA ARG A 326 22.59 -38.73 28.00
C ARG A 326 22.04 -37.57 27.15
N SER A 327 22.83 -36.50 26.97
CA SER A 327 22.42 -35.30 26.21
C SER A 327 22.06 -35.59 24.75
N GLU A 328 22.78 -36.49 24.10
CA GLU A 328 22.51 -36.86 22.70
C GLU A 328 21.18 -37.61 22.55
N GLU A 329 20.79 -38.44 23.53
CA GLU A 329 19.50 -39.14 23.54
C GLU A 329 18.33 -38.15 23.65
N VAL A 330 18.45 -37.17 24.56
CA VAL A 330 17.46 -36.10 24.75
C VAL A 330 17.29 -35.27 23.47
N ARG A 331 18.42 -34.93 22.83
CA ARG A 331 18.45 -34.14 21.60
C ARG A 331 17.81 -34.86 20.42
N SER A 332 18.02 -36.16 20.31
CA SER A 332 17.42 -37.01 19.27
C SER A 332 15.90 -37.11 19.40
N LEU A 333 15.38 -37.21 20.62
CA LEU A 333 13.95 -37.45 20.87
C LEU A 333 13.06 -36.20 20.71
N ILE A 334 13.49 -35.04 21.22
CA ILE A 334 12.66 -33.82 21.29
C ILE A 334 13.33 -32.61 20.64
N GLY A 335 14.65 -32.53 20.74
CA GLY A 335 15.46 -31.42 20.23
C GLY A 335 16.30 -30.73 21.32
N PRO A 336 16.62 -29.43 21.18
CA PRO A 336 17.55 -28.74 22.08
C PRO A 336 17.15 -28.76 23.56
N HIS A 337 18.12 -28.82 24.48
CA HIS A 337 17.88 -28.83 25.94
C HIS A 337 16.94 -27.70 26.42
N LYS A 338 17.00 -26.51 25.80
CA LYS A 338 16.10 -25.38 26.11
C LYS A 338 14.63 -25.70 25.81
N LYS A 339 14.37 -26.41 24.71
CA LYS A 339 13.02 -26.84 24.32
C LYS A 339 12.51 -27.95 25.25
N VAL A 340 13.39 -28.87 25.62
CA VAL A 340 13.10 -29.96 26.56
C VAL A 340 12.77 -29.41 27.94
N PHE A 341 13.61 -28.52 28.46
CA PHE A 341 13.39 -27.85 29.74
C PHE A 341 12.03 -27.11 29.77
N GLY A 342 11.68 -26.38 28.71
CA GLY A 342 10.38 -25.71 28.63
C GLY A 342 9.17 -26.67 28.66
N LEU A 343 9.31 -27.88 28.10
CA LEU A 343 8.27 -28.92 28.18
C LEU A 343 8.20 -29.56 29.57
N LEU A 344 9.35 -29.77 30.22
CA LEU A 344 9.41 -30.32 31.57
C LEU A 344 8.89 -29.34 32.62
N GLN A 345 9.10 -28.02 32.45
CA GLN A 345 8.50 -27.00 33.31
C GLN A 345 6.96 -27.01 33.30
N GLU A 346 6.33 -27.49 32.22
CA GLU A 346 4.88 -27.68 32.18
C GLU A 346 4.43 -28.96 32.91
N MET A 347 5.34 -29.93 33.14
CA MET A 347 5.03 -31.25 33.72
C MET A 347 5.49 -31.40 35.19
N PHE A 348 6.58 -30.76 35.58
CA PHE A 348 7.19 -30.81 36.91
C PHE A 348 6.94 -29.52 37.70
N ASP A 349 7.00 -29.58 39.03
CA ASP A 349 6.76 -28.41 39.87
C ASP A 349 7.88 -27.37 39.72
N THR A 350 7.55 -26.25 39.08
CA THR A 350 8.43 -25.09 38.91
C THR A 350 8.99 -24.52 40.22
N ARG A 351 8.36 -24.80 41.37
CA ARG A 351 8.83 -24.35 42.69
C ARG A 351 10.13 -25.01 43.10
N GLU A 352 10.31 -26.30 42.80
CA GLU A 352 11.54 -27.02 43.15
C GLU A 352 12.74 -26.45 42.39
N PHE A 353 12.55 -26.18 41.10
CA PHE A 353 13.60 -25.55 40.28
C PHE A 353 13.95 -24.14 40.75
N SER A 354 12.94 -23.32 41.10
CA SER A 354 13.19 -21.96 41.61
C SER A 354 13.95 -21.99 42.94
N ASN A 355 13.65 -22.95 43.82
CA ASN A 355 14.38 -23.14 45.07
C ASN A 355 15.83 -23.61 44.82
N ALA A 356 16.03 -24.53 43.87
CA ALA A 356 17.35 -24.99 43.46
C ALA A 356 18.21 -23.84 42.88
N GLU A 357 17.65 -23.03 42.00
CA GLU A 357 18.30 -21.84 41.44
C GLU A 357 18.69 -20.85 42.56
N LYS A 358 17.79 -20.62 43.51
CA LYS A 358 18.06 -19.74 44.66
C LYS A 358 19.16 -20.29 45.57
N SER A 359 19.09 -21.57 45.94
CA SER A 359 20.11 -22.24 46.76
C SER A 359 21.48 -22.16 46.08
N ARG A 360 21.54 -22.41 44.76
CA ARG A 360 22.79 -22.34 44.02
C ARG A 360 23.38 -20.93 43.99
N LYS A 361 22.54 -19.90 43.82
CA LYS A 361 22.97 -18.50 43.91
C LYS A 361 23.52 -18.16 45.29
N GLU A 362 22.86 -18.62 46.36
CA GLU A 362 23.31 -18.42 47.74
C GLU A 362 24.67 -19.11 47.98
N ASP A 363 24.86 -20.35 47.52
CA ASP A 363 26.13 -21.07 47.61
C ASP A 363 27.26 -20.34 46.88
N LEU A 364 27.00 -19.85 45.66
CA LEU A 364 27.97 -19.07 44.90
C LEU A 364 28.32 -17.74 45.57
N LEU A 365 27.34 -17.08 46.19
CA LEU A 365 27.57 -15.85 46.95
C LEU A 365 28.45 -16.11 48.15
N VAL A 366 28.23 -17.20 48.91
CA VAL A 366 29.10 -17.59 50.03
C VAL A 366 30.50 -17.91 49.52
N TYR A 367 30.63 -18.70 48.46
CA TYR A 367 31.92 -19.03 47.83
C TYR A 367 32.71 -17.78 47.40
N PHE A 368 32.06 -16.83 46.71
CA PHE A 368 32.72 -15.58 46.31
C PHE A 368 33.01 -14.67 47.49
N SER A 369 32.17 -14.67 48.52
CA SER A 369 32.38 -13.88 49.75
C SER A 369 33.59 -14.39 50.54
N MET A 370 33.75 -15.71 50.68
CA MET A 370 34.96 -16.30 51.26
C MET A 370 36.19 -16.01 50.40
N GLY A 371 36.05 -16.10 49.08
CA GLY A 371 37.12 -15.78 48.12
C GLY A 371 37.51 -14.30 48.05
N LEU A 372 36.81 -13.39 48.74
CA LEU A 372 37.25 -11.99 48.94
C LEU A 372 38.24 -11.85 50.10
N PHE A 373 38.20 -12.77 51.08
CA PHE A 373 39.15 -12.81 52.19
C PHE A 373 40.45 -13.54 51.80
N ASP A 374 40.36 -14.49 50.86
CA ASP A 374 41.51 -15.10 50.19
C ASP A 374 41.88 -14.35 48.90
N LYS A 375 43.12 -14.50 48.40
CA LYS A 375 43.52 -13.92 47.11
C LYS A 375 42.76 -14.60 45.95
N ARG A 376 41.65 -13.99 45.51
CA ARG A 376 40.76 -14.49 44.44
C ARG A 376 41.52 -14.86 43.15
N LYS A 377 41.23 -16.05 42.61
CA LYS A 377 41.68 -16.43 41.26
C LYS A 377 40.82 -15.75 40.18
N PRO A 378 41.44 -15.23 39.09
CA PRO A 378 40.72 -14.58 38.01
C PRO A 378 39.72 -15.52 37.32
N TYR A 379 38.63 -14.96 36.78
CA TYR A 379 37.53 -15.69 36.12
C TYR A 379 38.02 -16.69 35.06
N THR A 380 39.09 -16.35 34.32
CA THR A 380 39.67 -17.19 33.27
C THR A 380 40.25 -18.51 33.79
N GLN A 381 40.70 -18.54 35.05
CA GLN A 381 41.29 -19.72 35.70
C GLN A 381 40.25 -20.54 36.50
N GLN A 382 38.99 -20.16 36.46
CA GLN A 382 37.92 -20.92 37.10
C GLN A 382 37.53 -22.14 36.26
N PRO A 383 37.06 -23.24 36.89
CA PRO A 383 36.49 -24.38 36.17
C PRO A 383 35.34 -23.96 35.25
N GLU A 384 35.17 -24.66 34.12
CA GLU A 384 34.14 -24.32 33.14
C GLU A 384 32.71 -24.42 33.69
N SER A 385 32.43 -25.37 34.60
CA SER A 385 31.11 -25.43 35.25
C SER A 385 30.82 -24.17 36.07
N LEU A 386 31.80 -23.66 36.81
CA LEU A 386 31.64 -22.43 37.61
C LEU A 386 31.49 -21.19 36.71
N LYS A 387 32.17 -21.15 35.57
CA LYS A 387 31.97 -20.08 34.57
C LYS A 387 30.55 -20.07 34.02
N ARG A 388 29.97 -21.25 33.80
CA ARG A 388 28.58 -21.42 33.33
C ARG A 388 27.58 -21.07 34.42
N ASP A 389 27.85 -21.44 35.66
CA ASP A 389 27.05 -21.07 36.84
C ASP A 389 26.99 -19.54 37.04
N ILE A 390 28.09 -18.81 36.77
CA ILE A 390 28.11 -17.33 36.83
C ILE A 390 27.30 -16.69 35.69
N LYS A 391 27.20 -17.36 34.54
CA LYS A 391 26.58 -16.81 33.33
C LYS A 391 25.07 -17.04 33.27
N ALA A 392 24.61 -18.17 33.79
CA ALA A 392 23.20 -18.51 33.94
C ALA A 392 22.56 -17.59 34.98
#